data_AF-G9NKE0-F1
#
_entry.id   AF-G9NKE0-F1
#
_cell.length_a   1.000
_cell.length_b   1.000
_cell.length_c   1.000
_cell.angle_alpha   90.00
_cell.angle_beta   90.00
_cell.angle_gamma   90.00
#
_symmetry.space_group_name_H-M   'P 1'
#
loop_
_entity.id
_entity.type
_entity.pdbx_description
1 polymer ?
#
loop_
_entity_poly.entity_id
_entity_poly.type
_entity_poly.pdbx_seq_one_letter_code
_entity_poly.pdbx_strand_id
1 'polypeptide(L)'
;MLFKSTLLLPALLALGLATAVPGPEVEEDLVARGAEFGDNIAARGAEFGDNIAARDIEAEDLAARDRNPDCGRFASWNQRQRRCICRQPSFRYYDDGRICCQSDWFYDHRSHRCCRRQDWDFNRQRCR
;
A
#
# COMPACT_ATOMS: atom_id res chain seq x y z
N MET A 1 -13.68 -68.48 -65.94
CA MET A 1 -14.30 -67.14 -66.00
C MET A 1 -13.27 -66.13 -65.51
N LEU A 2 -13.06 -65.05 -66.29
CA LEU A 2 -12.88 -63.64 -65.88
C LEU A 2 -11.99 -63.34 -64.64
N PHE A 3 -10.99 -62.46 -64.60
CA PHE A 3 -10.66 -61.16 -65.23
C PHE A 3 -9.14 -60.98 -64.94
N LYS A 4 -8.23 -60.77 -65.90
CA LYS A 4 -7.83 -59.48 -66.48
C LYS A 4 -7.86 -58.30 -65.50
N SER A 5 -6.74 -57.57 -65.48
CA SER A 5 -6.66 -56.14 -65.16
C SER A 5 -6.52 -55.77 -63.68
N THR A 6 -5.88 -54.70 -63.25
CA THR A 6 -4.90 -53.71 -63.73
C THR A 6 -4.79 -52.76 -62.51
N LEU A 7 -3.73 -51.97 -62.44
CA LEU A 7 -3.68 -50.64 -61.79
C LEU A 7 -3.30 -50.57 -60.30
N LEU A 8 -2.09 -50.05 -60.12
CA LEU A 8 -1.83 -48.78 -59.41
C LEU A 8 -2.32 -48.69 -57.96
N LEU A 9 -1.40 -48.95 -57.02
CA LEU A 9 -1.19 -47.97 -55.95
C LEU A 9 0.22 -47.37 -56.09
N PRO A 10 0.34 -46.20 -56.74
CA PRO A 10 1.59 -45.47 -56.88
C PRO A 10 1.88 -44.67 -55.59
N ALA A 11 3.12 -44.19 -55.47
CA ALA A 11 3.45 -42.95 -54.74
C ALA A 11 3.28 -42.89 -53.21
N LEU A 12 4.05 -43.67 -52.44
CA LEU A 12 4.17 -43.43 -50.99
C LEU A 12 5.59 -43.52 -50.38
N LEU A 13 6.65 -43.55 -51.18
CA LEU A 13 8.03 -43.55 -50.68
C LEU A 13 8.90 -42.46 -51.32
N ALA A 14 8.28 -41.31 -51.59
CA ALA A 14 8.97 -40.05 -51.84
C ALA A 14 8.44 -39.00 -50.87
N LEU A 15 8.86 -39.09 -49.60
CA LEU A 15 8.84 -37.96 -48.68
C LEU A 15 9.96 -38.17 -47.67
N GLY A 16 10.91 -37.26 -47.71
CA GLY A 16 12.21 -37.36 -47.09
C GLY A 16 12.16 -37.47 -45.58
N LEU A 17 13.04 -38.31 -45.04
CA LEU A 17 13.55 -38.16 -43.69
C LEU A 17 14.84 -37.35 -43.78
N ALA A 18 14.64 -36.04 -43.86
CA ALA A 18 15.69 -35.08 -43.61
C ALA A 18 16.06 -35.11 -42.12
N THR A 19 17.38 -35.20 -41.92
CA THR A 19 18.18 -34.71 -40.79
C THR A 19 17.90 -35.30 -39.41
N ALA A 20 18.81 -36.20 -39.05
CA ALA A 20 19.27 -36.45 -37.70
C ALA A 20 19.39 -35.15 -36.89
N VAL A 21 18.74 -35.10 -35.72
CA VAL A 21 19.12 -34.20 -34.63
C VAL A 21 19.71 -35.08 -33.52
N PRO A 22 21.03 -35.15 -33.43
CA PRO A 22 21.63 -35.17 -32.10
C PRO A 22 22.85 -34.25 -32.10
N GLY A 23 22.72 -33.09 -31.46
CA GLY A 23 23.83 -32.22 -31.14
C GLY A 23 23.84 -31.96 -29.63
N PRO A 24 24.86 -32.41 -28.87
CA PRO A 24 24.99 -32.15 -27.43
C PRO A 24 25.25 -30.66 -27.09
N GLU A 25 25.46 -29.82 -28.11
CA GLU A 25 25.85 -28.42 -27.95
C GLU A 25 24.70 -27.49 -27.51
N VAL A 26 23.44 -27.95 -27.63
CA VAL A 26 22.27 -27.12 -27.28
C VAL A 26 21.91 -27.22 -25.79
N GLU A 27 22.26 -28.34 -25.13
CA GLU A 27 21.99 -28.53 -23.70
C GLU A 27 22.90 -27.69 -22.81
N GLU A 28 24.19 -27.54 -23.15
CA GLU A 28 25.12 -26.72 -22.36
C GLU A 28 24.76 -25.23 -22.39
N ASP A 29 24.31 -24.69 -23.53
CA ASP A 29 23.93 -23.28 -23.65
C ASP A 29 22.62 -22.98 -22.89
N LEU A 30 21.69 -23.93 -22.85
CA LEU A 30 20.46 -23.83 -22.05
C LEU A 30 20.72 -23.96 -20.55
N VAL A 31 21.65 -24.85 -20.14
CA VAL A 31 22.06 -25.00 -18.74
C VAL A 31 22.79 -23.75 -18.26
N ALA A 32 23.70 -23.19 -19.06
CA ALA A 32 24.40 -21.94 -18.75
C ALA A 32 23.44 -20.76 -18.63
N ARG A 33 22.52 -20.59 -19.60
CA ARG A 33 21.50 -19.53 -19.56
C ARG A 33 20.50 -19.71 -18.41
N GLY A 34 20.17 -20.96 -18.08
CA GLY A 34 19.31 -21.28 -16.94
C GLY A 34 19.95 -20.91 -15.61
N ALA A 35 21.26 -21.15 -15.46
CA ALA A 35 22.03 -20.74 -14.28
C ALA A 35 22.08 -19.21 -14.15
N GLU A 36 22.41 -18.49 -15.23
CA GLU A 36 22.43 -17.02 -15.21
C GLU A 36 21.06 -16.41 -14.88
N PHE A 37 19.98 -16.98 -15.42
CA PHE A 37 18.63 -16.53 -15.09
C PHE A 37 18.30 -16.79 -13.62
N GLY A 38 18.65 -17.97 -13.09
CA GLY A 38 18.47 -18.34 -11.69
C GLY A 38 19.17 -17.37 -10.74
N ASP A 39 20.43 -17.02 -11.02
CA ASP A 39 21.22 -16.10 -10.20
C ASP A 39 20.66 -14.68 -10.22
N ASN A 40 20.20 -14.21 -11.38
CA ASN A 40 19.56 -12.90 -11.50
C ASN A 40 18.24 -12.81 -10.72
N ILE A 41 17.45 -13.88 -10.70
CA ILE A 41 16.20 -13.95 -9.93
C ILE A 41 16.50 -14.07 -8.44
N ALA A 42 17.51 -14.86 -8.04
CA ALA A 42 17.92 -14.99 -6.65
C ALA A 42 18.45 -13.65 -6.09
N ALA A 43 19.31 -12.96 -6.84
CA ALA A 43 19.83 -11.65 -6.46
C ALA A 43 18.72 -10.60 -6.32
N ARG A 44 17.81 -10.53 -7.30
CA ARG A 44 16.64 -9.64 -7.23
C ARG A 44 15.68 -10.02 -6.11
N GLY A 45 15.53 -11.32 -5.83
CA GLY A 45 14.72 -11.85 -4.75
C GLY A 45 15.29 -11.48 -3.37
N ALA A 46 16.62 -11.51 -3.21
CA ALA A 46 17.30 -11.06 -2.00
C ALA A 46 17.12 -9.53 -1.80
N GLU A 47 17.38 -8.73 -2.84
CA GLU A 47 17.16 -7.28 -2.79
C GLU A 47 15.69 -6.94 -2.48
N PHE A 48 14.74 -7.64 -3.09
CA PHE A 48 13.32 -7.43 -2.83
C PHE A 48 12.93 -7.88 -1.41
N GLY A 49 13.48 -9.00 -0.94
CA GLY A 49 13.27 -9.51 0.42
C GLY A 49 13.72 -8.52 1.48
N ASP A 50 14.90 -7.91 1.31
CA ASP A 50 15.43 -6.89 2.22
C ASP A 50 14.55 -5.63 2.21
N ASN A 51 14.03 -5.22 1.05
CA ASN A 51 13.10 -4.10 0.92
C ASN A 51 11.72 -4.38 1.55
N ILE A 52 11.30 -5.64 1.66
CA ILE A 52 10.05 -6.04 2.34
C ILE A 52 10.27 -6.20 3.84
N ALA A 53 11.40 -6.77 4.27
CA ALA A 53 11.75 -6.91 5.68
C ALA A 53 11.98 -5.53 6.35
N ALA A 54 12.54 -4.56 5.64
CA ALA A 54 12.60 -3.17 6.10
C ALA A 54 11.22 -2.49 6.18
N ARG A 55 10.19 -3.10 5.57
CA ARG A 55 8.80 -2.65 5.58
C ARG A 55 7.92 -3.46 6.54
N ASP A 56 8.50 -4.12 7.54
CA ASP A 56 7.83 -4.46 8.80
C ASP A 56 7.45 -3.14 9.52
N ILE A 57 6.53 -2.41 8.88
CA ILE A 57 5.85 -1.25 9.38
C ILE A 57 4.80 -1.84 10.30
N GLU A 58 5.04 -1.67 11.59
CA GLU A 58 4.07 -1.91 12.65
C GLU A 58 2.69 -1.45 12.16
N ALA A 59 1.72 -2.38 12.14
CA ALA A 59 0.40 -2.14 11.58
C ALA A 59 -0.30 -0.93 12.24
N GLU A 60 0.18 -0.50 13.42
CA GLU A 60 -0.18 0.74 14.08
C GLU A 60 0.11 2.01 13.24
N ASP A 61 1.24 2.09 12.53
CA ASP A 61 1.64 3.31 11.80
C ASP A 61 0.90 3.46 10.47
N LEU A 62 0.52 2.34 9.84
CA LEU A 62 -0.40 2.35 8.69
C LEU A 62 -1.83 2.75 9.11
N ALA A 63 -2.28 2.30 10.29
CA ALA A 63 -3.57 2.68 10.85
C ALA A 63 -3.61 4.15 11.33
N ALA A 64 -2.47 4.72 11.72
CA ALA A 64 -2.33 6.11 12.12
C ALA A 64 -2.38 7.08 10.93
N ARG A 65 -2.02 6.64 9.73
CA ARG A 65 -1.96 7.50 8.53
C ARG A 65 -3.32 7.79 7.88
N ASP A 66 -4.30 6.90 8.04
CA ASP A 66 -5.58 7.00 7.31
C ASP A 66 -6.79 7.31 8.21
N ARG A 67 -6.61 7.33 9.54
CA ARG A 67 -7.63 7.86 10.44
C ARG A 67 -7.33 9.33 10.73
N ASN A 68 -8.12 10.22 10.13
CA ASN A 68 -8.27 11.56 10.69
C ASN A 68 -8.59 11.42 12.19
N PRO A 69 -7.82 12.06 13.09
CA PRO A 69 -8.08 11.96 14.52
C PRO A 69 -9.45 12.54 14.85
N ASP A 70 -10.07 11.99 15.90
CA ASP A 70 -11.35 12.49 16.40
C ASP A 70 -11.17 13.90 16.99
N CYS A 71 -11.62 14.89 16.23
CA CYS A 71 -11.61 16.30 16.63
C CYS A 71 -12.85 16.70 17.47
N GLY A 72 -13.71 15.76 17.84
CA GLY A 72 -14.95 16.04 18.53
C GLY A 72 -16.00 16.72 17.64
N ARG A 73 -17.10 17.15 18.26
CA ARG A 73 -18.33 17.53 17.55
C ARG A 73 -18.21 18.81 16.73
N PHE A 74 -17.39 19.77 17.13
CA PHE A 74 -17.38 21.14 16.56
C PHE A 74 -16.11 21.50 15.80
N ALA A 75 -15.16 20.57 15.70
CA ALA A 75 -13.94 20.74 14.93
C ALA A 75 -13.82 19.68 13.83
N SER A 76 -12.85 19.89 12.95
CA SER A 76 -12.54 18.98 11.85
C SER A 76 -11.04 18.96 11.64
N TRP A 77 -10.50 17.81 11.23
CA TRP A 77 -9.08 17.66 10.98
C TRP A 77 -8.67 18.44 9.73
N ASN A 78 -7.72 19.35 9.88
CA ASN A 78 -7.09 20.04 8.76
C ASN A 78 -5.82 19.30 8.36
N GLN A 79 -5.85 18.60 7.22
CA GLN A 79 -4.71 17.83 6.71
C GLN A 79 -3.48 18.70 6.40
N ARG A 80 -3.68 19.96 5.96
CA ARG A 80 -2.58 20.87 5.63
C ARG A 80 -1.82 21.33 6.88
N GLN A 81 -2.54 21.63 7.94
CA GLN A 81 -1.97 22.08 9.21
C GLN A 81 -1.69 20.93 10.18
N ARG A 82 -2.05 19.70 9.81
CA ARG A 82 -2.00 18.49 10.65
C ARG A 82 -2.53 18.74 12.07
N ARG A 83 -3.69 19.41 12.17
CA ARG A 83 -4.33 19.71 13.45
C ARG A 83 -5.85 19.83 13.31
N CYS A 84 -6.56 19.58 14.41
CA CYS A 84 -7.97 19.87 14.51
C CYS A 84 -8.21 21.39 14.56
N ILE A 85 -9.17 21.87 13.78
CA ILE A 85 -9.60 23.26 13.75
C ILE A 85 -11.10 23.36 13.93
N CYS A 86 -11.56 24.38 14.65
CA CYS A 86 -12.98 24.65 14.81
C CYS A 86 -13.63 25.00 13.47
N ARG A 87 -14.84 24.49 13.24
CA ARG A 87 -15.60 24.79 12.01
C ARG A 87 -16.08 26.24 11.98
N GLN A 88 -16.32 26.83 13.15
CA GLN A 88 -16.78 28.21 13.27
C GLN A 88 -15.58 29.18 13.29
N PRO A 89 -15.66 30.30 12.55
CA PRO A 89 -14.67 31.35 12.61
C PRO A 89 -14.66 31.98 14.02
N SER A 90 -13.50 32.47 14.45
CA SER A 90 -13.30 33.07 15.79
C SER A 90 -13.40 32.10 16.98
N PHE A 91 -13.38 30.79 16.73
CA PHE A 91 -13.25 29.77 17.78
C PHE A 91 -11.83 29.21 17.81
N ARG A 92 -11.31 29.02 19.02
CA ARG A 92 -10.05 28.33 19.29
C ARG A 92 -10.35 26.88 19.68
N TYR A 93 -9.61 25.97 19.08
CA TYR A 93 -9.67 24.55 19.41
C TYR A 93 -8.74 24.25 20.59
N TYR A 94 -9.26 23.47 21.55
CA TYR A 94 -8.50 22.92 22.67
C TYR A 94 -8.53 21.39 22.56
N ASP A 95 -7.33 20.82 22.47
CA ASP A 95 -7.07 19.42 22.17
C ASP A 95 -7.36 18.48 23.35
N ASP A 96 -7.03 18.92 24.57
CA ASP A 96 -7.29 18.18 25.81
C ASP A 96 -8.79 17.87 26.04
N GLY A 97 -9.67 18.83 25.75
CA GLY A 97 -11.13 18.67 25.86
C GLY A 97 -11.84 18.35 24.55
N ARG A 98 -11.12 18.34 23.42
CA ARG A 98 -11.68 18.26 22.06
C ARG A 98 -12.87 19.22 21.85
N ILE A 99 -12.70 20.46 22.33
CA ILE A 99 -13.76 21.48 22.36
C ILE A 99 -13.31 22.77 21.67
N CYS A 100 -14.29 23.48 21.13
CA CYS A 100 -14.13 24.79 20.53
C CYS A 100 -14.68 25.85 21.47
N CYS A 101 -13.82 26.73 21.97
CA CYS A 101 -14.27 27.93 22.70
C CYS A 101 -14.20 29.15 21.81
N GLN A 102 -15.13 30.07 22.00
CA GLN A 102 -15.05 31.39 21.40
C GLN A 102 -13.75 32.08 21.86
N SER A 103 -13.10 32.85 20.98
CA SER A 103 -11.76 33.40 21.27
C SER A 103 -11.72 34.40 22.43
N ASP A 104 -12.87 34.96 22.81
CA ASP A 104 -13.08 35.88 23.94
C ASP A 104 -13.45 35.17 25.25
N TRP A 105 -13.60 33.83 25.22
CA TRP A 105 -13.92 33.03 26.40
C TRP A 105 -12.66 32.42 27.00
N PHE A 106 -12.73 32.11 28.30
CA PHE A 106 -11.70 31.39 29.00
C PHE A 106 -11.99 29.88 28.96
N TYR A 107 -10.94 29.09 28.82
CA TYR A 107 -11.02 27.64 28.80
C TYR A 107 -10.45 27.05 30.09
N ASP A 108 -11.25 26.24 30.77
CA ASP A 108 -10.85 25.53 31.97
C ASP A 108 -10.31 24.15 31.60
N HIS A 109 -8.99 23.98 31.67
CA HIS A 109 -8.29 22.73 31.41
C HIS A 109 -8.65 21.58 32.37
N ARG A 110 -9.21 21.88 33.55
CA ARG A 110 -9.59 20.83 34.53
C ARG A 110 -10.98 20.28 34.28
N SER A 111 -11.91 21.12 33.87
CA SER A 111 -13.30 20.74 33.65
C SER A 111 -13.68 20.65 32.16
N HIS A 112 -12.72 20.93 31.26
CA HIS A 112 -12.87 20.88 29.81
C HIS A 112 -14.06 21.68 29.29
N ARG A 113 -14.29 22.87 29.86
CA ARG A 113 -15.40 23.76 29.51
C ARG A 113 -14.94 25.20 29.32
N CYS A 114 -15.68 25.88 28.45
CA CYS A 114 -15.50 27.29 28.19
C CYS A 114 -16.44 28.10 29.09
N CYS A 115 -15.98 29.22 29.62
CA CYS A 115 -16.83 30.17 30.32
C CYS A 115 -16.47 31.62 30.00
N ARG A 116 -17.41 32.51 30.27
CA ARG A 116 -17.19 33.95 30.09
C ARG A 116 -16.31 34.49 31.20
N ARG A 117 -15.75 35.68 30.96
CA ARG A 117 -14.90 36.39 31.92
C ARG A 117 -15.53 36.56 33.32
N GLN A 118 -16.84 36.74 33.39
CA GLN A 118 -17.59 36.93 34.65
C GLN A 118 -17.57 35.66 35.53
N ASP A 119 -17.50 34.50 34.88
CA ASP A 119 -17.50 33.19 35.53
C ASP A 119 -16.08 32.64 35.71
N TRP A 120 -15.04 33.33 35.22
CA TRP A 120 -13.65 32.88 35.32
C TRP A 120 -13.04 33.29 36.67
N ASP A 121 -12.58 32.31 37.44
CA ASP A 121 -11.81 32.54 38.64
C ASP A 121 -10.32 32.68 38.28
N PHE A 122 -9.82 33.91 38.24
CA PHE A 122 -8.41 34.21 37.93
C PHE A 122 -7.43 33.61 38.95
N ASN A 123 -7.83 33.44 40.22
CA ASN A 123 -6.96 32.88 41.25
C ASN A 123 -6.82 31.36 41.10
N ARG A 124 -7.92 30.70 40.71
CA ARG A 124 -7.97 29.25 40.57
C ARG A 124 -7.77 28.77 39.13
N GLN A 125 -7.67 29.69 38.18
CA GLN A 125 -7.57 29.45 36.73
C GLN A 125 -8.60 28.43 36.24
N ARG A 126 -9.86 28.63 36.65
CA ARG A 126 -10.96 27.70 36.34
C ARG A 126 -12.28 28.42 36.24
N CYS A 127 -13.24 27.80 35.57
CA CYS A 127 -14.60 28.29 35.54
C CYS A 127 -15.27 28.04 36.91
N ARG A 128 -16.02 29.04 37.37
CA ARG A 128 -16.85 28.93 38.58
C ARG A 128 -18.06 28.02 38.35
#